data_AF-A0A9D4DMK2-F1
#
_entry.id   AF-A0A9D4DMK2-F1
#
_cell.length_a   1.000
_cell.length_b   1.000
_cell.length_c   1.000
_cell.angle_alpha   90.00
_cell.angle_beta   90.00
_cell.angle_gamma   90.00
#
_symmetry.space_group_name_H-M   'P 1'
#
loop_
_entity.id
_entity.type
_entity.pdbx_description
1 polymer ?
#
loop_
_entity_poly.entity_id
_entity_poly.type
_entity_poly.pdbx_seq_one_letter_code
_entity_poly.pdbx_strand_id
1 'polypeptide(L)'
;MHRWRFDIETSPNFFLSPLYNHEDSICVQIQPYLYYLQYLTYRELNQEHKQSEALTKLSIFTEINKFTGFVSHFDTSLNMLGHCFELEKKFESAWMTYKTSLHMLPEKNAAVLHIIRLLWHRVRDIFTIILK
;
A
#
# COMPACT_ATOMS: atom_id res chain seq x y z
N MET A 1 4.78 -23.57 24.75
CA MET A 1 5.48 -23.03 23.57
C MET A 1 4.45 -22.95 22.43
N HIS A 2 3.68 -21.87 22.36
CA HIS A 2 2.61 -21.73 21.36
C HIS A 2 3.18 -21.19 20.05
N ARG A 3 3.09 -22.01 19.02
CA ARG A 3 3.51 -21.71 17.65
C ARG A 3 2.39 -20.92 17.00
N TRP A 4 2.54 -19.60 16.91
CA TRP A 4 1.62 -18.75 16.15
C TRP A 4 1.73 -19.12 14.66
N ARG A 5 0.77 -19.88 14.14
CA ARG A 5 0.55 -19.99 12.69
C ARG A 5 -0.39 -18.87 12.29
N PHE A 6 0.14 -17.89 11.54
CA PHE A 6 -0.69 -16.97 10.79
C PHE A 6 -1.20 -17.70 9.53
N ASP A 7 -2.22 -18.53 9.71
CA ASP A 7 -2.96 -19.10 8.58
C ASP A 7 -3.91 -18.00 8.07
N ILE A 8 -3.42 -17.18 7.14
CA ILE A 8 -4.11 -16.00 6.56
C ILE A 8 -5.26 -16.41 5.60
N GLU A 9 -5.49 -17.70 5.35
CA GLU A 9 -6.33 -18.18 4.26
C GLU A 9 -7.82 -18.40 4.58
N THR A 10 -8.29 -18.22 5.83
CA THR A 10 -9.66 -18.69 6.18
C THR A 10 -10.49 -17.74 7.04
N SER A 11 -10.57 -16.45 6.72
CA SER A 11 -11.73 -15.69 7.23
C SER A 11 -12.14 -14.47 6.41
N PRO A 12 -13.07 -14.64 5.44
CA PRO A 12 -13.72 -13.51 4.78
C PRO A 12 -14.72 -12.76 5.68
N ASN A 13 -14.90 -13.17 6.94
CA ASN A 13 -15.97 -12.69 7.82
C ASN A 13 -15.52 -11.73 8.96
N PHE A 14 -14.28 -11.25 8.96
CA PHE A 14 -13.81 -10.34 10.02
C PHE A 14 -14.49 -8.96 10.03
N PHE A 15 -15.27 -8.62 9.00
CA PHE A 15 -15.80 -7.26 8.80
C PHE A 15 -17.22 -7.01 9.35
N LEU A 16 -17.92 -8.00 9.95
CA LEU A 16 -19.36 -7.85 10.28
C LEU A 16 -19.79 -8.28 11.71
N SER A 17 -18.90 -8.36 12.70
CA SER A 17 -19.29 -8.66 14.09
C SER A 17 -19.49 -7.38 14.94
N PRO A 18 -20.58 -7.23 15.72
CA PRO A 18 -20.78 -6.09 16.62
C PRO A 18 -19.96 -6.15 17.92
N LEU A 19 -19.15 -7.20 18.12
CA LEU A 19 -18.28 -7.36 19.28
C LEU A 19 -16.85 -6.95 18.91
N TYR A 20 -16.63 -5.64 18.81
CA TYR A 20 -15.34 -5.04 18.46
C TYR A 20 -14.44 -5.00 19.69
N ASN A 21 -13.53 -5.97 19.86
CA ASN A 21 -12.52 -5.94 20.91
C ASN A 21 -11.33 -5.05 20.48
N HIS A 22 -10.75 -4.31 21.44
CA HIS A 22 -9.64 -3.37 21.19
C HIS A 22 -8.40 -4.05 20.57
N GLU A 23 -8.18 -5.34 20.86
CA GLU A 23 -7.09 -6.14 20.30
C GLU A 23 -7.26 -6.42 18.81
N ASP A 24 -8.50 -6.63 18.35
CA ASP A 24 -8.81 -6.85 16.93
C ASP A 24 -8.59 -5.58 16.10
N SER A 25 -8.82 -4.40 16.70
CA SER A 25 -8.59 -3.10 16.04
C SER A 25 -7.11 -2.87 15.71
N ILE A 26 -6.19 -3.26 16.60
CA ILE A 26 -4.74 -3.13 16.37
C ILE A 26 -4.29 -4.05 15.22
N CYS A 27 -4.80 -5.28 15.17
CA CYS A 27 -4.51 -6.23 14.10
C CYS A 27 -4.92 -5.68 12.73
N VAL A 28 -6.09 -5.05 12.63
CA VAL A 28 -6.57 -4.41 11.39
C VAL A 28 -5.68 -3.22 10.99
N GLN A 29 -5.16 -2.45 11.95
CA GLN A 29 -4.31 -1.29 11.68
C GLN A 29 -2.90 -1.68 11.17
N ILE A 30 -2.37 -2.84 11.56
CA ILE A 30 -1.01 -3.28 11.18
C ILE A 30 -1.02 -4.06 9.84
N GLN A 31 -2.16 -4.60 9.41
CA GLN A 31 -2.30 -5.36 8.15
C GLN A 31 -1.64 -4.73 6.90
N PRO A 32 -1.78 -3.43 6.59
CA PRO A 32 -1.16 -2.86 5.39
C PRO A 32 0.37 -2.91 5.44
N TYR A 33 0.96 -2.73 6.63
CA TYR A 33 2.41 -2.86 6.83
C TYR A 33 2.87 -4.30 6.55
N LEU A 34 2.11 -5.30 7.00
CA LEU A 34 2.44 -6.70 6.77
C LEU A 34 2.45 -7.03 5.27
N TYR A 35 1.41 -6.66 4.54
CA TYR A 35 1.32 -6.91 3.09
C TYR A 35 2.44 -6.18 2.33
N TYR A 36 2.73 -4.95 2.73
CA TYR A 36 3.82 -4.18 2.14
C TYR A 36 5.20 -4.82 2.37
N LEU A 37 5.51 -5.25 3.59
CA LEU A 37 6.77 -5.94 3.91
C LEU A 37 6.88 -7.29 3.19
N GLN A 38 5.77 -8.03 3.08
CA GLN A 38 5.70 -9.26 2.28
C GLN A 38 6.02 -8.98 0.80
N TYR A 39 5.42 -7.93 0.23
CA TYR A 39 5.69 -7.51 -1.15
C TYR A 39 7.19 -7.25 -1.37
N LEU A 40 7.81 -6.43 -0.53
CA LEU A 40 9.24 -6.12 -0.63
C LEU A 40 10.09 -7.39 -0.49
N THR A 41 9.79 -8.23 0.49
CA THR A 41 10.53 -9.48 0.74
C THR A 41 10.45 -10.42 -0.46
N TYR A 42 9.24 -10.63 -1.00
CA TYR A 42 9.06 -11.52 -2.15
C TYR A 42 9.69 -10.98 -3.43
N ARG A 43 9.70 -9.66 -3.61
CA ARG A 43 10.44 -9.02 -4.71
C ARG A 43 11.94 -9.31 -4.61
N GLU A 44 12.55 -9.11 -3.44
CA GLU A 44 13.98 -9.39 -3.23
C GLU A 44 14.32 -10.87 -3.40
N LEU A 45 13.39 -11.76 -3.05
CA LEU A 45 13.53 -13.22 -3.23
C LEU A 45 13.16 -13.70 -4.65
N ASN A 46 12.78 -12.81 -5.56
CA ASN A 46 12.28 -13.14 -6.91
C ASN A 46 11.10 -14.13 -6.91
N GLN A 47 10.19 -14.03 -5.94
CA GLN A 47 8.98 -14.85 -5.82
C GLN A 47 7.77 -14.11 -6.41
N GLU A 48 7.73 -13.95 -7.75
CA GLU A 48 6.77 -13.09 -8.46
C GLU A 48 5.30 -13.38 -8.11
N HIS A 49 4.92 -14.67 -8.02
CA HIS A 49 3.54 -15.05 -7.65
C HIS A 49 3.15 -14.49 -6.28
N LYS A 50 4.01 -14.67 -5.28
CA LYS A 50 3.74 -14.22 -3.90
C LYS A 50 3.84 -12.71 -3.76
N GLN A 51 4.73 -12.08 -4.52
CA GLN A 51 4.79 -10.63 -4.64
C GLN A 51 3.45 -10.08 -5.15
N SER A 52 2.91 -10.66 -6.23
CA SER A 52 1.62 -10.29 -6.80
C SER A 52 0.46 -10.49 -5.82
N GLU A 53 0.48 -11.60 -5.09
CA GLU A 53 -0.51 -11.89 -4.06
C GLU A 53 -0.49 -10.85 -2.92
N ALA A 54 0.70 -10.49 -2.43
CA ALA A 54 0.87 -9.47 -1.40
C ALA A 54 0.38 -8.09 -1.87
N LEU A 55 0.68 -7.71 -3.12
CA LEU A 55 0.18 -6.47 -3.72
C LEU A 55 -1.35 -6.49 -3.84
N THR A 56 -1.93 -7.63 -4.23
CA THR A 56 -3.38 -7.79 -4.34
C THR A 56 -4.06 -7.61 -2.98
N LYS A 57 -3.52 -8.22 -1.93
CA LYS A 57 -4.00 -8.06 -0.55
C LYS A 57 -3.94 -6.60 -0.08
N LEU A 58 -2.84 -5.90 -0.35
CA LEU A 58 -2.72 -4.46 -0.03
C LEU A 58 -3.73 -3.61 -0.80
N SER A 59 -3.93 -3.90 -2.09
CA SER A 59 -4.90 -3.19 -2.94
C SER A 59 -6.33 -3.38 -2.44
N ILE A 60 -6.72 -4.62 -2.13
CA ILE A 60 -8.05 -4.93 -1.56
C ILE A 60 -8.26 -4.19 -0.25
N PHE A 61 -7.26 -4.19 0.64
CA PHE A 61 -7.33 -3.46 1.91
C PHE A 61 -7.59 -1.95 1.68
N THR A 62 -6.87 -1.34 0.74
CA THR A 62 -7.07 0.09 0.42
C THR A 62 -8.44 0.38 -0.19
N GLU A 63 -8.97 -0.50 -1.04
CA GLU A 63 -10.30 -0.32 -1.62
C GLU A 63 -11.39 -0.47 -0.55
N ILE A 64 -11.30 -1.47 0.33
CA ILE A 64 -12.26 -1.62 1.43
C ILE A 64 -12.29 -0.36 2.30
N ASN A 65 -11.12 0.19 2.66
CA ASN A 65 -11.03 1.38 3.50
C ASN A 65 -11.57 2.65 2.84
N LYS A 66 -11.45 2.75 1.52
CA LYS A 66 -12.05 3.84 0.73
C LYS A 66 -13.57 3.89 0.90
N PHE A 67 -14.24 2.74 1.02
CA PHE A 67 -15.70 2.66 1.18
C PHE A 67 -16.15 2.71 2.64
N THR A 68 -15.39 2.12 3.57
CA THR A 68 -15.81 2.03 4.98
C THR A 68 -15.42 3.27 5.79
N GLY A 69 -14.39 4.02 5.37
CA GLY A 69 -13.89 5.19 6.10
C GLY A 69 -13.38 4.86 7.52
N PHE A 70 -13.22 3.58 7.85
CA PHE A 70 -13.19 3.11 9.23
C PHE A 70 -11.78 3.01 9.83
N VAL A 71 -10.74 3.08 9.00
CA VAL A 71 -9.39 2.66 9.41
C VAL A 71 -8.41 3.83 9.56
N SER A 72 -7.85 3.94 10.77
CA SER A 72 -6.68 4.75 11.07
C SER A 72 -5.53 4.38 10.11
N HIS A 73 -4.80 5.36 9.59
CA HIS A 73 -3.66 5.20 8.67
C HIS A 73 -4.00 4.81 7.22
N PHE A 74 -5.21 5.11 6.73
CA PHE A 74 -5.56 4.88 5.31
C PHE A 74 -4.60 5.62 4.34
N ASP A 75 -4.19 6.86 4.65
CA ASP A 75 -3.16 7.61 3.93
C ASP A 75 -1.82 6.83 3.85
N THR A 76 -1.43 6.19 4.94
CA THR A 76 -0.20 5.40 5.00
C THR A 76 -0.31 4.15 4.13
N SER A 77 -1.47 3.49 4.12
CA SER A 77 -1.70 2.36 3.21
C SER A 77 -1.67 2.76 1.74
N LEU A 78 -2.19 3.95 1.40
CA LEU A 78 -2.07 4.52 0.05
C LEU A 78 -0.61 4.82 -0.30
N ASN A 79 0.18 5.33 0.64
CA ASN A 79 1.61 5.56 0.42
C ASN A 79 2.36 4.26 0.11
N MET A 80 2.08 3.19 0.86
CA MET A 80 2.67 1.87 0.61
C MET A 80 2.29 1.32 -0.77
N LEU A 81 1.00 1.41 -1.12
CA LEU A 81 0.50 0.95 -2.42
C LEU A 81 1.13 1.75 -3.57
N GLY A 82 1.20 3.07 -3.44
CA GLY A 82 1.85 3.94 -4.41
C GLY A 82 3.31 3.56 -4.62
N HIS A 83 4.02 3.20 -3.54
CA HIS A 83 5.41 2.77 -3.62
C HIS A 83 5.56 1.42 -4.30
N CYS A 84 4.65 0.47 -4.07
CA CYS A 84 4.62 -0.77 -4.84
C CYS A 84 4.46 -0.51 -6.35
N PHE A 85 3.56 0.40 -6.75
CA PHE A 85 3.40 0.78 -8.15
C PHE A 85 4.64 1.46 -8.74
N GLU A 86 5.29 2.33 -7.97
CA GLU A 86 6.55 2.97 -8.38
C GLU A 86 7.65 1.92 -8.64
N LEU A 87 7.77 0.92 -7.76
CA LEU A 87 8.71 -0.19 -7.89
C LEU A 87 8.40 -1.09 -9.10
N GLU A 88 7.14 -1.18 -9.52
CA GLU A 88 6.70 -1.87 -10.75
C GLU A 88 6.78 -1.00 -12.01
N LYS A 89 7.29 0.24 -11.89
CA LYS A 89 7.33 1.23 -12.97
C LYS A 89 5.94 1.61 -13.51
N LYS A 90 4.88 1.36 -12.72
CA LYS A 90 3.50 1.79 -13.00
C LYS A 90 3.30 3.23 -12.49
N PHE A 91 4.02 4.17 -13.08
CA PHE A 91 4.12 5.54 -12.55
C PHE A 91 2.80 6.30 -12.50
N GLU A 92 1.90 6.07 -13.45
CA GLU A 92 0.58 6.72 -13.44
C GLU A 92 -0.29 6.22 -12.27
N SER A 93 -0.28 4.91 -12.02
CA SER A 93 -0.96 4.33 -10.86
C SER A 93 -0.36 4.86 -9.57
N ALA A 94 0.97 4.89 -9.45
CA ALA A 94 1.66 5.45 -8.29
C ALA A 94 1.26 6.92 -8.05
N TRP A 95 1.28 7.74 -9.11
CA TRP A 95 0.89 9.15 -9.08
C TRP A 95 -0.52 9.34 -8.53
N MET A 96 -1.49 8.61 -9.10
CA MET A 96 -2.89 8.72 -8.68
C MET A 96 -3.09 8.27 -7.23
N THR A 97 -2.40 7.22 -6.79
CA THR A 97 -2.47 6.75 -5.41
C THR A 97 -1.88 7.77 -4.43
N TYR A 98 -0.69 8.31 -4.73
CA TYR A 98 -0.07 9.34 -3.87
C TYR A 98 -0.89 10.63 -3.82
N LYS A 99 -1.48 11.05 -4.94
CA LYS A 99 -2.37 12.20 -4.97
C LYS A 99 -3.60 12.00 -4.09
N THR A 100 -4.18 10.80 -4.13
CA THR A 100 -5.30 10.43 -3.25
C THR A 100 -4.89 10.53 -1.78
N SER A 101 -3.72 9.97 -1.43
CA SER A 101 -3.17 10.07 -0.07
C SER A 101 -2.99 11.53 0.38
N LEU A 102 -2.39 12.37 -0.47
CA LEU A 102 -2.13 13.78 -0.16
C LEU A 102 -3.42 14.58 0.01
N HIS A 103 -4.47 14.26 -0.75
CA HIS A 103 -5.78 14.90 -0.58
C HIS A 103 -6.37 14.63 0.81
N MET A 104 -6.11 13.46 1.39
CA MET A 104 -6.57 13.10 2.73
C MET A 104 -5.76 13.78 3.83
N LEU A 105 -4.44 13.84 3.68
CA LEU A 105 -3.53 14.43 4.66
C LEU A 105 -2.55 15.37 3.95
N PRO A 106 -2.83 16.68 3.83
CA PRO A 106 -2.00 17.58 3.03
C PRO A 106 -0.64 17.95 3.66
N GLU A 107 -0.58 18.10 4.99
CA GLU A 107 0.54 18.81 5.64
C GLU A 107 1.65 17.91 6.22
N LYS A 108 1.44 16.59 6.30
CA LYS A 108 2.40 15.64 6.94
C LYS A 108 2.46 14.28 6.25
N ASN A 109 2.36 14.27 4.93
CA ASN A 109 2.23 13.04 4.17
C ASN A 109 3.50 12.69 3.41
N ALA A 110 3.98 11.45 3.61
CA ALA A 110 5.14 10.92 2.91
C ALA A 110 4.97 10.93 1.37
N ALA A 111 3.73 10.93 0.86
CA ALA A 111 3.40 11.05 -0.56
C ALA A 111 4.08 12.24 -1.25
N VAL A 112 4.31 13.37 -0.54
CA VAL A 112 4.93 14.57 -1.13
C VAL A 112 6.30 14.25 -1.73
N LEU A 113 7.13 13.50 -1.00
CA LEU A 113 8.46 13.13 -1.46
C LEU A 113 8.40 12.24 -2.70
N HIS A 114 7.48 11.28 -2.74
CA HIS A 114 7.32 10.40 -3.88
C HIS A 114 6.79 11.13 -5.13
N ILE A 115 5.83 12.04 -4.96
CA ILE A 115 5.33 12.90 -6.03
C ILE A 115 6.46 13.73 -6.65
N ILE A 116 7.31 14.34 -5.81
CA ILE A 116 8.47 15.12 -6.29
C ILE A 116 9.43 14.22 -7.09
N ARG A 117 9.70 12.99 -6.61
CA ARG A 117 10.56 12.03 -7.33
C ARG A 117 9.97 11.65 -8.70
N LEU A 118 8.67 11.37 -8.76
CA LEU A 118 7.99 11.05 -10.03
C LEU A 118 8.04 12.21 -11.02
N LEU A 119 7.86 13.45 -10.56
CA LEU A 119 8.02 14.64 -11.40
C LEU A 119 9.44 14.77 -11.94
N TRP A 120 10.44 14.52 -11.10
CA TRP A 120 11.84 14.58 -11.52
C TRP A 120 12.17 13.55 -12.60
N HIS A 121 11.66 12.32 -12.46
CA HIS A 121 11.79 11.27 -13.49
C HIS A 121 11.20 11.74 -14.83
N ARG A 122 9.98 12.30 -14.81
CA ARG A 122 9.33 12.79 -16.03
C ARG A 122 10.10 13.93 -16.68
N VAL A 123 10.59 14.90 -15.91
CA VAL A 123 11.38 16.03 -16.42
C VAL A 123 12.69 15.53 -17.04
N ARG A 124 13.40 14.63 -16.36
CA ARG A 124 14.63 14.02 -16.88
C ARG A 124 14.39 13.32 -18.22
N ASP A 125 13.32 12.55 -18.34
CA ASP A 125 13.01 11.82 -19.57
C ASP A 125 12.79 12.79 -20.75
N ILE A 126 12.07 13.89 -20.53
CA ILE A 126 11.88 14.96 -21.53
C ILE A 126 13.23 15.55 -21.97
N PHE A 127 14.11 15.89 -21.02
CA PHE A 127 15.44 16.42 -21.35
C PHE A 127 16.29 15.43 -22.16
N THR A 128 16.20 14.12 -21.88
CA THR A 128 16.94 13.12 -22.65
C THR A 128 16.41 12.94 -24.08
N ILE A 129 15.15 13.27 -24.34
CA ILE A 129 14.57 13.23 -25.69
C ILE A 129 14.98 14.48 -26.48
N ILE A 130 14.99 15.66 -25.85
CA ILE A 130 15.31 16.94 -26.52
C ILE A 130 16.80 17.05 -26.87
N LEU A 131 17.68 16.43 -26.08
CA LEU A 131 19.13 16.51 -26.25
C LEU A 131 19.74 15.37 -27.11
N LYS A 132 18.91 14.51 -27.70
CA LYS A 132 19.31 13.47 -28.66
C LYS A 132 18.95 13.90 -30.08
#